data_AF-A0A075M9E0-F1
#
_entry.id   AF-A0A075M9E0-F1
#
_cell.length_a   1.000
_cell.length_b   1.000
_cell.length_c   1.000
_cell.angle_alpha   90.00
_cell.angle_beta   90.00
_cell.angle_gamma   90.00
#
_symmetry.space_group_name_H-M   'P 1'
#
loop_
_entity.id
_entity.type
_entity.pdbx_description
1 polymer ?
#
loop_
_entity_poly.entity_id
_entity_poly.type
_entity_poly.pdbx_seq_one_letter_code
_entity_poly.pdbx_strand_id
1 'polypeptide(L)' 'MRISIQDRHTDGEERWQTIGKVKGVLMLLVAHTIFDEDDCEIIRIISARQVTKAERDKYEHG' A
#
# COMPACT_ATOMS: atom_id res chain seq x y z
N MET A 1 -6.23 -6.69 -9.00
CA MET A 1 -6.04 -5.23 -9.16
C MET A 1 -5.51 -4.68 -7.86
N ARG A 2 -4.52 -3.79 -7.94
CA ARG A 2 -3.96 -3.04 -6.81
C ARG A 2 -3.73 -1.62 -7.28
N ILE A 3 -3.88 -0.64 -6.39
CA ILE A 3 -3.51 0.76 -6.65
C ILE A 3 -2.57 1.18 -5.54
N SER A 4 -1.46 1.79 -5.92
CA SER A 4 -0.51 2.41 -5.00
C SER A 4 -0.60 3.92 -5.16
N ILE A 5 -0.71 4.62 -4.04
CA ILE A 5 -0.72 6.08 -3.99
C ILE A 5 0.43 6.47 -3.07
N GLN A 6 1.20 7.45 -3.52
CA GLN A 6 2.21 8.06 -2.67
C GLN A 6 1.50 8.85 -1.56
N ASP A 7 1.71 8.48 -0.29
CA ASP A 7 1.03 9.10 0.85
C ASP A 7 1.82 10.30 1.37
N ARG A 8 3.08 10.10 1.74
CA ARG A 8 3.94 11.16 2.29
C ARG A 8 5.42 10.87 2.09
N HIS A 9 6.22 11.91 2.14
CA HIS A 9 7.68 11.80 2.26
C HIS A 9 8.08 12.06 3.72
N THR A 10 8.89 11.21 4.33
CA THR A 10 9.28 11.32 5.75
C THR A 10 10.70 10.80 5.94
N ASP A 11 11.57 11.58 6.57
CA ASP A 11 12.97 11.21 6.87
C ASP A 11 13.80 10.75 5.65
N GLY A 12 13.50 11.30 4.47
CA GLY A 12 14.16 10.91 3.21
C GLY A 12 13.57 9.68 2.54
N GLU A 13 12.59 9.01 3.16
CA GLU A 13 11.91 7.85 2.60
C GLU A 13 10.53 8.22 2.04
N GLU A 14 10.22 7.63 0.88
CA GLU A 14 8.90 7.67 0.27
C GLU A 14 7.97 6.63 0.92
N ARG A 15 6.86 7.10 1.52
CA ARG A 15 5.85 6.22 2.12
C ARG A 15 4.65 6.08 1.19
N TRP A 16 4.39 4.84 0.83
CA TRP A 16 3.34 4.42 -0.08
C TRP A 16 2.20 3.75 0.68
N GLN A 17 0.97 3.99 0.20
CA GLN A 17 -0.19 3.20 0.59
C GLN A 17 -0.71 2.44 -0.62
N THR A 18 -0.79 1.10 -0.50
CA THR A 18 -1.36 0.23 -1.52
C THR A 18 -2.65 -0.38 -1.04
N ILE A 19 -3.71 -0.26 -1.83
CA ILE A 19 -4.94 -1.03 -1.65
C ILE A 19 -4.98 -2.16 -2.67
N GLY A 20 -5.28 -3.37 -2.21
CA GLY A 20 -5.40 -4.53 -3.10
C GLY A 20 -6.22 -5.68 -2.52
N LYS A 21 -6.73 -6.53 -3.42
CA LYS A 21 -7.43 -7.80 -3.10
C LYS A 21 -6.42 -8.94 -2.93
N VAL A 22 -6.49 -9.63 -1.79
CA VAL A 22 -5.74 -10.85 -1.46
C VAL A 22 -6.69 -12.05 -1.51
N LYS A 23 -6.28 -13.10 -2.22
CA LYS A 23 -7.09 -14.31 -2.45
C LYS A 23 -8.50 -14.02 -3.00
N GLY A 24 -8.66 -12.90 -3.72
CA GLY A 24 -9.93 -12.49 -4.34
C GLY A 24 -11.00 -11.95 -3.39
N VAL A 25 -10.85 -12.10 -2.07
CA VAL A 25 -11.90 -11.79 -1.08
C VAL A 25 -11.51 -10.72 -0.06
N LEU A 26 -10.24 -10.66 0.35
CA LEU A 26 -9.80 -9.76 1.41
C LEU A 26 -9.15 -8.52 0.80
N MET A 27 -9.73 -7.34 1.03
CA MET A 27 -9.06 -6.08 0.68
C MET A 27 -8.23 -5.57 1.85
N LEU A 28 -6.96 -5.30 1.57
CA LEU A 28 -6.00 -4.74 2.51
C LEU A 28 -5.51 -3.37 2.05
N LEU A 29 -5.30 -2.48 3.00
CA LEU A 29 -4.47 -1.30 2.85
C LEU A 29 -3.11 -1.61 3.50
N VAL A 30 -2.05 -1.44 2.72
CA VAL A 30 -0.67 -1.73 3.12
C VAL A 30 0.15 -0.46 3.04
N ALA A 31 0.67 0.00 4.17
CA ALA A 31 1.65 1.07 4.21
C ALA A 31 3.06 0.47 4.13
N HIS A 32 3.88 0.97 3.21
CA HIS A 32 5.24 0.46 2.98
C HIS A 32 6.17 1.55 2.47
N THR A 33 7.47 1.27 2.54
CA THR A 33 8.51 2.02 1.81
C THR A 33 9.11 1.14 0.73
N ILE A 34 9.70 1.78 -0.28
CA ILE A 34 10.43 1.14 -1.38
C ILE A 34 11.81 1.76 -1.42
N PHE A 35 12.86 0.94 -1.44
CA PHE A 35 14.24 1.38 -1.59
C PHE A 35 15.08 0.27 -2.26
N ASP A 36 16.16 0.65 -2.91
CA ASP A 36 17.08 -0.29 -3.55
C ASP A 36 18.25 -0.61 -2.61
N GLU A 37 18.58 -1.89 -2.47
CA GLU A 37 19.73 -2.40 -1.71
C GLU A 37 20.34 -3.59 -2.46
N ASP A 38 21.64 -3.54 -2.75
CA ASP A 38 22.38 -4.60 -3.47
C ASP A 38 21.68 -5.10 -4.76
N ASP A 39 21.31 -4.16 -5.63
CA ASP A 39 20.57 -4.41 -6.88
C ASP A 39 19.19 -5.10 -6.70
N CYS A 40 18.67 -5.11 -5.46
CA CYS A 40 17.35 -5.63 -5.12
C CYS A 40 16.40 -4.49 -4.70
N GLU A 41 15.21 -4.46 -5.27
CA GLU A 41 14.13 -3.61 -4.77
C GLU A 41 13.58 -4.22 -3.46
N ILE A 42 13.69 -3.47 -2.36
CA ILE A 42 13.21 -3.87 -1.05
C ILE A 42 11.91 -3.14 -0.72
N ILE A 43 10.87 -3.91 -0.40
CA ILE A 43 9.59 -3.40 0.08
C ILE A 43 9.47 -3.68 1.58
N ARG A 44 9.61 -2.64 2.41
CA ARG A 44 9.43 -2.75 3.87
C ARG A 44 7.99 -2.47 4.24
N ILE A 45 7.27 -3.49 4.70
CA ILE A 45 5.91 -3.34 5.23
C ILE A 45 5.96 -2.67 6.60
N ILE A 46 5.31 -1.52 6.73
CA ILE A 46 5.13 -0.80 8.00
C ILE A 46 3.84 -1.25 8.67
N SER A 47 2.76 -1.36 7.89
CA SER A 47 1.48 -1.86 8.39
C SER A 47 0.67 -2.52 7.29
N ALA A 48 -0.13 -3.51 7.67
CA ALA A 48 -1.15 -4.11 6.81
C ALA A 48 -2.43 -4.26 7.62
N ARG A 49 -3.52 -3.69 7.13
CA ARG A 49 -4.83 -3.80 7.78
C ARG A 49 -5.93 -3.99 6.77
N GLN A 50 -7.05 -4.53 7.23
CA GLN A 50 -8.26 -4.56 6.41
C GLN A 50 -8.69 -3.13 6.05
N VAL A 51 -9.11 -2.95 4.80
CA VAL A 51 -9.72 -1.68 4.38
C VAL A 51 -11.01 -1.44 5.16
N THR A 52 -11.23 -0.19 5.56
CA THR A 52 -12.53 0.23 6.08
C THR A 52 -13.57 0.24 4.96
N LYS A 53 -14.86 0.27 5.33
CA LYS A 53 -15.94 0.36 4.34
C LYS A 53 -15.82 1.63 3.48
N ALA A 54 -15.52 2.77 4.08
CA ALA A 54 -15.35 4.03 3.35
C ALA A 54 -14.17 4.00 2.35
N GLU A 55 -13.04 3.38 2.72
CA GLU A 55 -11.90 3.22 1.81
C GLU A 55 -12.21 2.25 0.66
N ARG A 56 -12.96 1.18 0.96
CA ARG A 56 -13.45 0.25 -0.06
C ARG A 56 -14.35 0.96 -1.07
N ASP A 57 -15.31 1.74 -0.59
CA ASP A 57 -16.28 2.41 -1.46
C ASP A 57 -15.58 3.41 -2.39
N LYS A 58 -14.58 4.15 -1.89
CA LYS A 58 -13.72 5.03 -2.71
C LYS A 58 -12.92 4.27 -3.76
N TYR A 59 -12.45 3.07 -3.46
CA TYR A 59 -11.63 2.25 -4.37
C TYR A 59 -12.47 1.54 -5.44
N GLU A 60 -13.67 1.05 -5.10
CA GLU A 60 -14.50 0.31 -6.06
C GLU A 60 -15.28 1.23 -7.01
N HIS A 61 -15.42 2.52 -6.67
CA HIS A 61 -16.19 3.50 -7.46
C HIS A 61 -15.37 4.71 -7.96
N GLY A 62 -14.06 4.71 -7.76
CA GLY A 62 -13.13 5.74 -8.25
C GLY A 62 -12.16 5.18 -9.27
#